data_AF-A0A367HYP6-F1
#
_entry.id   AF-A0A367HYP6-F1
#
_cell.length_a   1.000
_cell.length_b   1.000
_cell.length_c   1.000
_cell.angle_alpha   90.00
_cell.angle_beta   90.00
_cell.angle_gamma   90.00
#
_symmetry.space_group_name_H-M   'P 1'
#
loop_
_entity.id
_entity.type
_entity.pdbx_description
1 polymer ?
#
loop_
_entity_poly.entity_id
_entity_poly.type
_entity_poly.pdbx_seq_one_letter_code
_entity_poly.pdbx_strand_id
1 'polypeptide(L)' 'MTDVWNGEPLPDRGRKYTEIHYRLYDRRTRALISFNSTNSLDCIVTDVLRTAAEHPNARIVAVEYDGPAYPN' A
#
# COMPACT_ATOMS: atom_id res chain seq x y z
N MET A 1 -0.92 -20.79 13.03
CA MET A 1 -1.21 -19.75 14.04
C MET A 1 -1.49 -18.49 13.27
N THR A 2 -2.66 -17.87 13.48
CA THR A 2 -2.99 -16.59 12.87
C THR A 2 -2.23 -15.52 13.63
N ASP A 3 -1.33 -14.81 12.96
CA ASP A 3 -0.67 -13.66 13.56
C ASP A 3 -1.73 -12.61 13.92
N VAL A 4 -1.64 -12.04 15.11
CA VAL A 4 -2.58 -11.04 15.64
C VAL A 4 -1.80 -9.82 16.09
N TRP A 5 -2.31 -8.63 15.80
CA TRP A 5 -1.76 -7.34 16.23
C TRP A 5 -2.85 -6.47 16.84
N ASN A 6 -2.65 -6.00 18.08
CA ASN A 6 -3.66 -5.25 18.85
C ASN A 6 -5.04 -5.95 18.96
N GLY A 7 -5.07 -7.28 19.01
CA GLY A 7 -6.32 -8.06 19.08
C GLY A 7 -7.03 -8.24 17.74
N GLU A 8 -6.53 -7.64 16.67
CA GLU A 8 -7.04 -7.83 15.31
C GLU A 8 -6.21 -8.87 14.57
N PRO A 9 -6.85 -9.80 13.82
CA PRO A 9 -6.13 -10.75 12.99
C PRO A 9 -5.33 -10.00 11.93
N LEU A 10 -4.03 -10.27 11.87
CA LEU A 10 -3.20 -9.75 10.80
C LEU A 10 -3.63 -10.43 9.48
N PRO A 11 -3.67 -9.67 8.38
CA PRO A 11 -3.91 -10.27 7.07
C PRO A 11 -2.86 -11.33 6.78
N ASP A 12 -3.30 -12.40 6.11
CA ASP A 12 -2.41 -13.48 5.69
C ASP A 12 -1.25 -12.90 4.87
N ARG A 13 -0.02 -13.14 5.34
CA ARG A 13 1.22 -12.74 4.67
C ARG A 13 1.71 -13.79 3.67
N GLY A 14 0.95 -14.86 3.47
CA GLY A 14 1.18 -15.81 2.39
C GLY A 14 1.35 -15.07 1.06
N ARG A 15 2.26 -15.55 0.20
CA ARG A 15 2.43 -14.98 -1.14
C ARG A 15 1.08 -14.99 -1.85
N LYS A 16 0.50 -13.81 -2.04
CA LYS A 16 -0.53 -13.60 -3.06
C LYS A 16 0.19 -13.84 -4.41
N TYR A 17 -0.09 -14.97 -5.06
CA TYR A 17 0.36 -15.21 -6.45
C TYR A 17 -0.34 -14.27 -7.46
N THR A 18 -1.14 -13.34 -6.97
CA THR A 18 -1.86 -12.31 -7.72
C THR A 18 -1.09 -10.99 -7.66
N GLU A 19 -0.93 -10.34 -8.80
CA GLU A 19 -0.45 -8.96 -8.88
C GLU A 19 -1.39 -8.03 -8.09
N ILE A 20 -0.82 -7.23 -7.20
CA ILE A 20 -1.49 -6.23 -6.38
C ILE A 20 -1.22 -4.88 -7.04
N HIS A 21 -2.24 -4.27 -7.62
CA HIS A 21 -2.17 -2.86 -8.03
C HIS A 21 -2.55 -2.00 -6.84
N TYR A 22 -1.77 -0.95 -6.56
CA TYR A 22 -2.06 -0.06 -5.43
C TYR A 22 -1.72 1.39 -5.75
N ARG A 23 -2.33 2.29 -5.00
CA ARG A 23 -2.12 3.73 -5.09
C ARG A 23 -1.77 4.30 -3.73
N LEU A 24 -0.82 5.23 -3.72
CA LEU A 24 -0.43 6.00 -2.54
C LEU A 24 -1.10 7.36 -2.59
N TYR A 25 -1.84 7.68 -1.54
CA TYR A 25 -2.52 8.96 -1.38
C TYR A 25 -2.00 9.71 -0.16
N ASP A 26 -2.03 11.04 -0.23
CA ASP A 26 -2.11 11.84 0.99
C ASP A 26 -3.53 11.74 1.56
N ARG A 27 -3.69 11.07 2.71
CA ARG A 27 -4.98 10.91 3.39
C ARG A 27 -5.65 12.25 3.70
N ARG A 28 -4.87 13.32 3.90
CA ARG A 28 -5.40 14.62 4.31
C ARG A 28 -6.04 15.37 3.16
N THR A 29 -5.39 15.37 2.00
CA THR A 29 -5.82 16.12 0.81
C THR A 29 -6.51 15.24 -0.24
N ARG A 30 -6.45 13.92 -0.10
CA ARG A 30 -6.85 12.92 -1.11
C ARG A 30 -6.04 13.00 -2.41
N ALA A 31 -4.92 13.74 -2.41
CA ALA A 31 -4.04 13.81 -3.58
C ALA A 31 -3.38 12.45 -3.84
N LEU A 32 -3.39 12.02 -5.10
CA LEU A 32 -2.62 10.88 -5.56
C LEU A 32 -1.14 11.28 -5.60
N ILE A 33 -0.30 10.51 -4.93
CA ILE A 33 1.16 10.73 -4.89
C ILE A 33 1.85 9.77 -5.87
N SER A 34 1.48 8.49 -5.84
CA SER A 34 2.10 7.44 -6.64
C SER A 34 1.11 6.31 -6.91
N PHE A 35 1.39 5.52 -7.94
CA PHE A 35 0.70 4.28 -8.27
C PHE A 35 1.73 3.25 -8.69
N ASN A 36 1.52 1.99 -8.34
CA ASN A 36 2.46 0.91 -8.63
C ASN A 36 1.76 -0.46 -8.62
N SER A 37 2.48 -1.50 -9.05
CA SER A 37 2.06 -2.89 -8.86
C SER A 37 3.19 -3.75 -8.29
N THR A 38 2.81 -4.76 -7.51
CA THR A 38 3.74 -5.72 -6.92
C THR A 38 3.02 -7.01 -6.56
N ASN A 39 3.75 -8.08 -6.27
CA ASN A 39 3.22 -9.31 -5.69
C ASN A 39 3.69 -9.51 -4.23
N SER A 40 4.29 -8.48 -3.62
CA SER A 40 4.88 -8.53 -2.29
C SER A 40 4.40 -7.39 -1.41
N LEU A 41 3.79 -7.72 -0.27
CA LEU A 41 3.38 -6.75 0.73
C LEU A 41 4.59 -5.98 1.30
N ASP A 42 5.77 -6.61 1.41
CA ASP A 42 6.99 -5.95 1.87
C ASP A 42 7.44 -4.84 0.91
N CYS A 43 7.21 -5.01 -0.40
CA CYS A 43 7.46 -3.97 -1.38
C CYS A 43 6.50 -2.78 -1.19
N ILE A 44 5.22 -3.03 -0.90
CA ILE A 44 4.24 -1.97 -0.60
C ILE A 44 4.66 -1.20 0.66
N VAL A 45 5.01 -1.91 1.74
CA VAL A 45 5.44 -1.29 3.00
C VAL A 45 6.69 -0.43 2.78
N THR A 46 7.69 -0.96 2.05
CA THR A 46 8.91 -0.22 1.74
C THR A 46 8.61 1.05 0.93
N ASP A 47 7.72 0.96 -0.06
CA ASP A 47 7.32 2.09 -0.88
C ASP A 47 6.60 3.16 -0.05
N VAL A 48 5.65 2.76 0.81
CA VAL A 48 4.96 3.66 1.75
C VAL A 48 5.94 4.40 2.66
N LEU A 49 6.92 3.70 3.24
CA LEU A 49 7.91 4.30 4.13
C LEU A 49 8.83 5.27 3.39
N ARG A 50 9.27 4.92 2.18
CA ARG A 50 10.06 5.81 1.33
C ARG A 50 9.27 7.07 0.96
N THR A 51 8.04 6.92 0.48
CA THR A 51 7.17 8.05 0.13
C THR A 51 6.87 8.93 1.34
N ALA A 52 6.71 8.34 2.53
CA ALA A 52 6.54 9.11 3.76
C ALA A 52 7.79 9.94 4.13
N ALA A 53 8.99 9.41 3.86
CA ALA A 53 10.25 10.14 4.05
C ALA A 53 10.42 11.28 3.02
N GLU A 54 9.98 11.09 1.78
CA GLU A 54 10.02 12.10 0.71
C GLU A 54 8.96 13.20 0.89
N HIS A 55 7.84 12.86 1.53
CA HIS A 55 6.70 13.77 1.78
C HIS A 55 6.39 13.87 3.28
N PRO A 56 7.24 14.51 4.11
CA PRO A 56 7.11 14.51 5.58
C PRO A 56 5.81 15.16 6.10
N ASN A 57 5.16 15.99 5.27
CA ASN A 57 3.89 16.64 5.61
C ASN A 57 2.65 15.85 5.15
N ALA A 58 2.83 14.79 4.36
CA ALA A 58 1.74 13.99 3.83
C ALA A 58 1.44 12.81 4.75
N ARG A 59 0.17 12.43 4.87
CA ARG A 59 -0.24 11.23 5.60
C ARG A 59 -0.47 10.10 4.62
N ILE A 60 0.60 9.36 4.30
CA ILE A 60 0.58 8.33 3.25
C ILE A 60 -0.36 7.17 3.62
N VAL A 61 -1.23 6.81 2.68
CA VAL A 61 -2.05 5.60 2.74
C VAL A 61 -1.94 4.86 1.42
N ALA A 62 -1.66 3.57 1.49
CA ALA A 62 -1.76 2.64 0.36
C ALA A 62 -3.17 2.06 0.28
N VAL A 63 -3.74 2.03 -0.93
CA VAL A 63 -5.05 1.43 -1.20
C VAL A 63 -4.91 0.48 -2.38
N GLU A 64 -5.33 -0.78 -2.20
CA GLU A 64 -5.44 -1.77 -3.28
C GLU A 64 -6.49 -1.30 -4.29
N TYR A 65 -6.21 -1.49 -5.58
CA TYR A 65 -7.04 -1.01 -6.67
C TYR A 65 -7.29 -2.13 -7.67
N ASP A 66 -8.55 -2.44 -7.95
CA ASP A 66 -8.93 -3.55 -8.84
C ASP A 66 -8.81 -3.22 -10.34
N GLY A 67 -8.34 -2.01 -10.69
CA GLY A 67 -8.16 -1.54 -12.06
C GLY A 67 -6.68 -1.45 -12.47
N PRO A 68 -6.39 -1.06 -13.73
CA PRO A 68 -5.01 -0.88 -14.20
C PRO A 68 -4.27 0.14 -13.32
N ALA A 69 -2.98 -0.13 -13.08
CA ALA A 69 -2.14 0.74 -12.24
C ALA A 69 -2.07 2.18 -12.80
N TYR A 70 -2.16 2.34 -14.12
CA TYR A 70 -2.18 3.62 -14.82
C TYR A 70 -3.59 3.96 -15.34
N PRO A 71 -4.00 5.24 -15.31
CA PRO A 71 -5.15 5.69 -16.09
C PRO A 71 -4.82 5.62 -17.60
N ASN A 72 -5.76 5.12 -18.40
CA ASN A 72 -5.72 5.27 -19.87
C ASN A 72 -5.91 6.73 -20.28
#